data_AF-G5E0A5-F1
#
_entry.id   AF-G5E0A5-F1
#
_cell.length_a   1.000
_cell.length_b   1.000
_cell.length_c   1.000
_cell.angle_alpha   90.00
_cell.angle_beta   90.00
_cell.angle_gamma   90.00
#
_symmetry.space_group_name_H-M   'P 1'
#
loop_
_entity.id
_entity.type
_entity.pdbx_description
1 polymer ?
#
loop_
_entity_poly.entity_id
_entity_poly.type
_entity_poly.pdbx_seq_one_letter_code
_entity_poly.pdbx_strand_id
1 'polypeptide(L)'
;QRAYRFVQGKDWGFKKFIRRDFLLDEANGLLPDDKLTLFCEVSVVQDSVNISGQNTMNMVKVPECRLADELGGLWENSRFTDCCLCVAGQEFQAHKAILAARSPVFRAMFE
;
A
#
# COMPACT_ATOMS: atom_id res chain seq x y z
N GLN A 1 24.79 7.46 3.67
CA GLN A 1 25.32 6.48 2.71
C GLN A 1 25.11 7.02 1.30
N ARG A 2 26.08 6.83 0.38
CA ARG A 2 25.98 7.31 -1.00
C ARG A 2 25.45 6.17 -1.86
N ALA A 3 24.28 6.34 -2.48
CA ALA A 3 23.76 5.37 -3.43
C ALA A 3 24.50 5.51 -4.77
N TYR A 4 24.77 4.38 -5.42
CA TYR A 4 25.37 4.36 -6.75
C TYR A 4 24.30 4.10 -7.80
N ARG A 5 24.45 4.72 -8.98
CA ARG A 5 23.59 4.42 -10.13
C ARG A 5 24.02 3.09 -10.75
N PHE A 6 23.07 2.16 -10.82
CA PHE A 6 23.19 0.90 -11.55
C PHE A 6 22.59 1.04 -12.94
N VAL A 7 23.27 0.46 -13.92
CA VAL A 7 22.79 0.26 -15.31
C VAL A 7 23.20 -1.15 -15.73
N GLN A 8 22.57 -1.70 -16.76
CA GLN A 8 22.90 -3.04 -17.24
C GLN A 8 24.41 -3.16 -17.53
N GLY A 9 25.03 -4.22 -16.99
CA GLY A 9 26.46 -4.49 -17.17
C GLY A 9 27.41 -3.67 -16.29
N LYS A 10 26.90 -2.83 -15.38
CA LYS A 10 27.73 -2.09 -14.42
C LYS A 10 27.69 -2.72 -13.03
N ASP A 11 28.86 -2.91 -12.43
CA ASP A 11 29.02 -3.38 -11.06
C ASP A 11 29.57 -2.27 -10.14
N TRP A 12 29.47 -2.52 -8.84
CA TRP A 12 30.08 -1.73 -7.78
C TRP A 12 30.50 -2.65 -6.65
N GLY A 13 31.64 -2.35 -6.02
CA GLY A 13 32.14 -3.12 -4.90
C GLY A 13 33.53 -2.66 -4.49
N PHE A 14 34.17 -3.43 -3.61
CA PHE A 14 35.51 -3.14 -3.11
C PHE A 14 36.52 -4.08 -3.75
N LYS A 15 37.38 -3.54 -4.63
CA LYS A 15 38.44 -4.32 -5.29
C LYS A 15 39.37 -5.02 -4.30
N LYS A 16 39.55 -4.46 -3.11
CA LYS A 16 40.34 -5.03 -2.01
C LYS A 16 39.46 -5.13 -0.75
N PHE A 17 38.49 -6.04 -0.77
CA PHE A 17 37.54 -6.22 0.33
C PHE A 17 38.19 -6.80 1.59
N ILE A 18 38.97 -7.88 1.46
CA ILE A 18 39.68 -8.54 2.56
C ILE A 18 41.03 -9.04 2.08
N ARG A 19 42.05 -9.02 2.95
CA ARG A 19 43.35 -9.63 2.61
C ARG A 19 43.25 -11.15 2.71
N ARG A 20 43.94 -11.85 1.80
CA ARG A 20 43.90 -13.32 1.72
C ARG A 20 44.50 -13.98 2.97
N ASP A 21 45.60 -13.46 3.50
CA ASP A 21 46.24 -13.98 4.70
C ASP A 21 45.33 -13.88 5.93
N PHE A 22 44.61 -12.76 6.07
CA PHE A 22 43.62 -12.59 7.15
C PHE A 22 42.41 -13.53 6.99
N LEU A 23 41.93 -13.73 5.76
CA LEU A 23 40.80 -14.63 5.48
C LEU A 23 41.15 -16.11 5.76
N LEU A 24 42.37 -16.53 5.44
CA LEU A 24 42.83 -17.92 5.54
C LEU A 24 43.35 -18.30 6.93
N ASP A 25 43.62 -17.34 7.80
CA ASP A 25 44.06 -17.61 9.16
C ASP A 25 42.89 -18.16 10.00
N GLU A 26 43.00 -19.44 10.39
CA GLU A 26 41.99 -20.18 11.16
C GLU A 26 41.65 -19.48 12.48
N ALA A 27 42.58 -18.71 13.05
CA ALA A 27 42.34 -17.94 14.28
C ALA A 27 41.24 -16.87 14.11
N ASN A 28 40.98 -16.42 12.87
CA ASN A 28 39.95 -15.42 12.57
C ASN A 28 38.56 -16.03 12.36
N GLY A 29 38.44 -17.35 12.20
CA GLY A 29 37.15 -18.05 12.14
C GLY A 29 36.23 -17.66 10.96
N LEU A 30 36.78 -17.14 9.86
CA LEU A 30 36.01 -16.66 8.71
C LEU A 30 35.71 -17.73 7.64
N LEU A 31 36.32 -18.91 7.76
CA LEU A 31 36.15 -20.06 6.86
C LEU A 31 35.84 -21.35 7.63
N PRO A 32 34.76 -21.39 8.44
CA PRO A 32 34.35 -22.64 9.07
C PRO A 32 34.06 -23.69 7.98
N ASP A 33 34.61 -24.90 8.14
CA ASP A 33 34.52 -25.99 7.15
C ASP A 33 35.00 -25.61 5.74
N ASP A 34 35.99 -24.72 5.62
CA ASP A 34 36.51 -24.19 4.35
C ASP A 34 35.43 -23.49 3.49
N LYS A 35 34.42 -22.89 4.16
CA LYS A 35 33.31 -22.18 3.50
C LYS A 35 33.32 -20.69 3.82
N LEU A 36 33.39 -19.87 2.76
CA LEU A 36 33.19 -18.43 2.85
C LEU A 36 31.70 -18.08 2.72
N THR A 37 31.11 -17.52 3.76
CA THR A 37 29.76 -16.93 3.70
C THR A 37 29.86 -15.43 3.54
N LEU A 38 29.44 -14.89 2.39
CA LEU A 38 29.37 -13.46 2.15
C LEU A 38 27.97 -12.93 2.45
N PHE A 39 27.89 -11.86 3.23
CA PHE A 39 26.66 -11.13 3.49
C PHE A 39 26.66 -9.81 2.71
N CYS A 40 25.61 -9.58 1.92
CA CYS A 40 25.43 -8.36 1.14
C CYS A 40 24.07 -7.74 1.46
N GLU A 41 24.08 -6.51 1.97
CA GLU A 41 22.88 -5.71 2.18
C GLU A 41 22.75 -4.68 1.06
N VAL A 42 21.57 -4.62 0.43
CA VAL A 42 21.28 -3.71 -0.67
C VAL A 42 20.05 -2.87 -0.34
N SER A 43 20.24 -1.56 -0.35
CA SER A 43 19.17 -0.57 -0.18
C SER A 43 18.96 0.18 -1.48
N VAL A 44 17.76 0.02 -2.07
CA VAL A 44 17.37 0.73 -3.28
C VAL A 44 16.59 1.99 -2.89
N VAL A 45 17.04 3.14 -3.39
CA VAL A 45 16.37 4.42 -3.18
C VAL A 45 15.69 4.85 -4.47
N GLN A 46 14.45 5.32 -4.35
CA GLN A 46 13.69 5.91 -5.44
C GLN A 46 13.14 7.25 -4.96
N ASP A 47 13.09 8.22 -5.87
CA ASP A 47 12.47 9.51 -5.58
C ASP A 47 10.98 9.30 -5.30
N SER A 48 10.50 9.92 -4.22
CA SER A 48 9.09 10.02 -3.90
C SER A 48 8.63 11.47 -4.00
N VAL A 49 7.39 11.65 -4.45
CA VAL A 49 6.72 12.95 -4.41
C VAL A 49 5.73 12.91 -3.27
N ASN A 50 5.89 13.83 -2.32
CA ASN A 50 4.93 13.98 -1.23
C ASN A 50 3.69 14.72 -1.77
N ILE A 51 2.52 14.09 -1.68
CA ILE A 51 1.23 14.72 -2.01
C ILE A 51 0.59 15.16 -0.70
N SER A 52 0.58 16.48 -0.46
CA SER A 52 -0.10 17.08 0.68
C SER A 52 -1.35 17.84 0.23
N GLY A 53 -2.40 17.79 1.03
CA GLY A 53 -3.58 18.64 0.84
C GLY A 53 -3.26 20.13 1.01
N GLN A 54 -4.20 20.99 0.61
CA GLN A 54 -4.08 22.43 0.88
C GLN A 54 -4.26 22.70 2.37
N ASN A 55 -3.29 23.39 2.97
CA ASN A 55 -3.42 23.89 4.34
C ASN A 55 -4.22 25.21 4.32
N THR A 56 -5.31 25.26 5.08
CA THR A 56 -6.07 26.51 5.26
C THR A 56 -5.35 27.39 6.27
N MET A 57 -5.09 28.67 5.92
CA MET A 57 -4.51 29.66 6.86
C MET A 57 -5.57 30.30 7.78
N ASN A 58 -6.81 29.80 7.73
CA ASN A 58 -7.94 30.38 8.46
C ASN A 58 -8.10 29.74 9.83
N MET A 59 -8.44 30.54 10.85
CA MET A 59 -8.71 30.04 12.21
C MET A 59 -10.00 29.19 12.31
N VAL A 60 -10.80 29.13 11.26
CA VAL A 60 -12.04 28.35 11.21
C VAL A 60 -11.69 26.89 10.92
N LYS A 61 -11.95 26.01 11.89
CA LYS A 61 -11.83 24.56 11.71
C LYS A 61 -13.07 24.03 10.99
N VAL A 62 -12.90 23.61 9.74
CA VAL A 62 -13.95 22.94 8.97
C VAL A 62 -14.01 21.47 9.40
N PRO A 63 -15.19 20.93 9.78
CA PRO A 63 -15.32 19.52 10.12
C PRO A 63 -15.13 18.65 8.88
N GLU A 64 -14.76 17.39 9.09
CA GLU A 64 -14.66 16.42 8.00
C GLU A 64 -16.02 16.18 7.32
N CYS A 65 -15.99 15.85 6.04
CA CYS A 65 -17.19 15.52 5.27
C CYS A 65 -17.77 14.19 5.77
N ARG A 66 -19.03 14.21 6.23
CA ARG A 66 -19.73 13.02 6.77
C ARG A 66 -20.75 12.40 5.82
N LEU A 67 -20.71 12.76 4.53
CA LEU A 67 -21.69 12.30 3.55
C LEU A 67 -21.77 10.75 3.49
N ALA A 68 -20.61 10.08 3.55
CA ALA A 68 -20.55 8.63 3.51
C ALA A 68 -21.24 8.00 4.74
N ASP A 69 -20.99 8.55 5.94
CA ASP A 69 -21.58 8.05 7.19
C ASP A 69 -23.10 8.28 7.21
N GLU A 70 -23.55 9.46 6.77
CA GLU A 70 -24.96 9.82 6.73
C GLU A 70 -25.74 8.96 5.71
N LEU A 71 -25.15 8.67 4.54
CA LEU A 71 -25.73 7.74 3.56
C LEU A 71 -25.65 6.28 4.05
N GLY A 72 -24.58 5.89 4.75
CA GLY A 72 -24.46 4.57 5.39
C GLY A 72 -25.58 4.34 6.40
N GLY A 73 -25.93 5.37 7.17
CA GLY A 73 -27.06 5.32 8.09
C GLY A 73 -28.42 5.05 7.44
N LEU A 74 -28.62 5.41 6.16
CA LEU A 74 -29.84 5.05 5.42
C LEU A 74 -29.95 3.54 5.20
N TRP A 75 -28.82 2.90 4.87
CA TRP A 75 -28.72 1.45 4.68
C TRP A 75 -28.86 0.71 6.01
N GLU A 76 -28.03 1.04 7.00
CA GLU A 76 -27.98 0.33 8.29
C GLU A 76 -29.32 0.34 9.04
N ASN A 77 -30.03 1.47 8.96
CA ASN A 77 -31.31 1.64 9.65
C ASN A 77 -32.51 1.40 8.73
N SER A 78 -32.30 0.95 7.50
CA SER A 78 -33.35 0.66 6.50
C SER A 78 -34.38 1.80 6.35
N ARG A 79 -33.90 3.05 6.30
CA ARG A 79 -34.78 4.23 6.24
C ARG A 79 -35.13 4.56 4.80
N PHE A 80 -36.42 4.78 4.52
CA PHE A 80 -36.92 5.21 3.20
C PHE A 80 -36.54 4.27 2.05
N THR A 81 -36.54 2.96 2.31
CA THR A 81 -36.20 1.94 1.30
C THR A 81 -37.35 1.75 0.31
N ASP A 82 -37.01 1.44 -0.93
CA ASP A 82 -37.95 1.31 -2.06
C ASP A 82 -37.72 0.03 -2.88
N CYS A 83 -36.78 -0.82 -2.45
CA CYS A 83 -36.60 -2.18 -2.96
C CYS A 83 -36.10 -3.15 -1.87
N CYS A 84 -36.31 -4.45 -2.12
CA CYS A 84 -35.76 -5.54 -1.32
C CYS A 84 -34.84 -6.40 -2.19
N LEU A 85 -33.65 -6.73 -1.68
CA LEU A 85 -32.70 -7.65 -2.28
C LEU A 85 -32.79 -8.99 -1.54
N CYS A 86 -33.10 -10.07 -2.27
CA CYS A 86 -33.16 -11.41 -1.70
C CYS A 86 -31.86 -12.18 -2.03
N VAL A 87 -31.06 -12.48 -1.01
CA VAL A 87 -29.78 -13.19 -1.14
C VAL A 87 -29.83 -14.48 -0.32
N ALA A 88 -29.80 -15.63 -1.00
CA ALA A 88 -29.84 -16.95 -0.36
C ALA A 88 -31.00 -17.11 0.65
N GLY A 89 -32.15 -16.51 0.37
CA GLY A 89 -33.35 -16.54 1.23
C GLY A 89 -33.39 -15.48 2.32
N GLN A 90 -32.35 -14.64 2.47
CA GLN A 90 -32.35 -13.49 3.36
C GLN A 90 -32.72 -12.20 2.61
N GLU A 91 -33.59 -11.40 3.21
CA GLU A 91 -34.06 -10.12 2.65
C GLU A 91 -33.25 -8.93 3.19
N PHE A 92 -32.93 -7.99 2.30
CA PHE A 92 -32.23 -6.74 2.62
C PHE A 92 -32.94 -5.55 1.98
N GLN A 93 -33.34 -4.58 2.80
CA GLN A 93 -33.99 -3.36 2.33
C GLN A 93 -32.95 -2.38 1.78
N ALA A 94 -33.22 -1.78 0.62
CA ALA A 94 -32.26 -0.92 -0.08
C ALA A 94 -32.94 0.22 -0.85
N HIS A 95 -32.12 1.02 -1.56
CA HIS A 95 -32.55 2.20 -2.31
C HIS A 95 -32.16 2.07 -3.79
N LYS A 96 -33.15 1.98 -4.68
CA LYS A 96 -32.95 1.84 -6.13
C LYS A 96 -32.06 2.94 -6.67
N ALA A 97 -32.31 4.19 -6.29
CA ALA A 97 -31.55 5.35 -6.76
C ALA A 97 -30.06 5.26 -6.39
N ILE A 98 -29.74 4.86 -5.15
CA ILE A 98 -28.34 4.73 -4.70
C ILE A 98 -27.66 3.57 -5.43
N LEU A 99 -28.32 2.41 -5.50
CA LEU A 99 -27.80 1.24 -6.20
C LEU A 99 -27.57 1.51 -7.69
N ALA A 100 -28.53 2.15 -8.37
CA ALA A 100 -28.41 2.53 -9.78
C ALA A 100 -27.31 3.58 -10.01
N ALA A 101 -27.13 4.53 -9.10
CA ALA A 101 -26.05 5.51 -9.20
C ALA A 101 -24.65 4.86 -9.05
N ARG A 102 -24.54 3.79 -8.26
CA ARG A 102 -23.25 3.17 -7.89
C ARG A 102 -22.95 1.86 -8.63
N SER A 103 -23.92 1.27 -9.32
CA SER A 103 -23.77 0.02 -10.07
C SER A 103 -24.50 0.08 -11.42
N PRO A 104 -23.80 -0.13 -12.55
CA PRO A 104 -24.44 -0.19 -13.86
C PRO A 104 -25.39 -1.38 -13.99
N VAL A 105 -25.14 -2.48 -13.27
CA VAL A 105 -26.02 -3.66 -13.26
C VAL A 105 -27.35 -3.35 -12.58
N PHE A 106 -27.31 -2.76 -11.38
CA PHE A 106 -28.54 -2.37 -10.69
C PHE A 106 -29.29 -1.26 -11.44
N ARG A 107 -28.57 -0.35 -12.10
CA ARG A 107 -29.19 0.66 -12.96
C ARG A 107 -30.01 0.01 -14.07
N ALA A 108 -29.39 -0.85 -14.86
CA ALA A 108 -30.07 -1.55 -15.96
C ALA A 108 -31.21 -2.46 -15.49
N MET A 109 -31.16 -2.93 -14.25
CA MET A 109 -32.21 -3.75 -13.65
C MET A 109 -33.43 -2.94 -13.17
N PHE A 110 -33.26 -1.67 -12.84
CA PHE A 110 -34.32 -0.79 -12.32
C PHE A 110 -34.90 0.18 -13.35
N GLU A 111 -34.22 0.35 -14.49
CA GLU A 111 -34.75 1.00 -15.71
C GLU A 111 -35.72 0.06 -16.46
#